data_AF-A0A969WBD1-F1
#
_entry.id   AF-A0A969WBD1-F1
#
_cell.length_a   1.000
_cell.length_b   1.000
_cell.length_c   1.000
_cell.angle_alpha   90.00
_cell.angle_beta   90.00
_cell.angle_gamma   90.00
#
_symmetry.space_group_name_H-M   'P 1'
#
loop_
_entity.id
_entity.type
_entity.pdbx_description
1 polymer ?
#
loop_
_entity_poly.entity_id
_entity_poly.type
_entity_poly.pdbx_seq_one_letter_code
_entity_poly.pdbx_strand_id
1 'polypeptide(L)'
;MSDKTWKQSVESYEELRLGLEYAVHELPAGILGGPNSATPEECAELMDDLNKFEALCKVVEIDSAVFIEQCRWHFEHYPHYLSRHRHFKGYASYVIPRKGPLKVTAKPAYVSFYPKSRSSGTP
;
A
#
# COMPACT_ATOMS: atom_id res chain seq x y z
N MET A 1 9.57 -13.69 19.39
CA MET A 1 10.19 -13.14 18.16
C MET A 1 11.54 -12.54 18.53
N SER A 2 12.63 -12.95 17.87
CA SER A 2 13.99 -12.43 18.13
C SER A 2 14.12 -10.95 17.70
N ASP A 3 15.02 -10.19 18.33
CA ASP A 3 15.34 -8.80 17.94
C ASP A 3 15.76 -8.70 16.47
N LYS A 4 16.45 -9.72 15.94
CA LYS A 4 16.84 -9.79 14.52
C LYS A 4 15.61 -9.92 13.61
N THR A 5 14.67 -10.79 13.98
CA THR A 5 13.43 -11.02 13.22
C THR A 5 12.53 -9.78 13.26
N TRP A 6 12.48 -9.08 14.39
CA TRP A 6 11.75 -7.82 14.50
C TRP A 6 12.30 -6.73 13.60
N LYS A 7 13.62 -6.51 13.61
CA LYS A 7 14.27 -5.51 12.74
C LYS A 7 13.97 -5.78 11.26
N GLN A 8 14.05 -7.04 10.84
CA GLN A 8 13.69 -7.45 9.48
C GLN A 8 12.21 -7.13 9.17
N SER A 9 11.29 -7.37 10.10
CA SER A 9 9.87 -7.00 9.91
C SER A 9 9.66 -5.50 9.76
N VAL A 10 10.41 -4.68 10.51
CA VAL A 10 10.34 -3.21 10.39
C VAL A 10 10.93 -2.73 9.06
N GLU A 11 12.06 -3.29 8.62
CA GLU A 11 12.67 -2.96 7.33
C GLU A 11 11.73 -3.32 6.16
N SER A 12 11.18 -4.54 6.15
CA SER A 12 10.21 -4.95 5.14
C SER A 12 8.92 -4.13 5.19
N TYR A 13 8.48 -3.70 6.38
CA TYR A 13 7.33 -2.81 6.53
C TYR A 13 7.58 -1.47 5.82
N GLU A 14 8.73 -0.83 6.05
CA GLU A 14 9.05 0.46 5.42
C GLU A 14 9.22 0.35 3.91
N GLU A 15 9.89 -0.71 3.43
CA GLU A 15 10.06 -0.94 1.99
C GLU A 15 8.72 -1.09 1.27
N LEU A 16 7.83 -1.95 1.79
CA LEU A 16 6.49 -2.14 1.23
C LEU A 16 5.65 -0.86 1.36
N ARG A 17 5.75 -0.14 2.48
CA ARG A 17 5.04 1.13 2.67
C ARG A 17 5.40 2.13 1.59
N LEU A 18 6.69 2.33 1.34
CA LEU A 18 7.20 3.25 0.32
C LEU A 18 6.79 2.82 -1.09
N GLY A 19 6.87 1.53 -1.41
CA GLY A 19 6.42 1.00 -2.70
C GLY A 19 4.93 1.23 -2.94
N LEU A 20 4.11 0.95 -1.93
CA LEU A 20 2.66 1.16 -1.99
C LEU A 20 2.29 2.64 -2.08
N GLU A 21 2.95 3.51 -1.30
CA GLU A 21 2.78 4.97 -1.36
C GLU A 21 3.10 5.51 -2.76
N TYR A 22 4.20 5.03 -3.35
CA TYR A 22 4.57 5.39 -4.72
C TYR A 22 3.49 4.92 -5.71
N ALA A 23 3.06 3.66 -5.61
CA ALA A 23 2.06 3.11 -6.53
C ALA A 23 0.74 3.90 -6.50
N VAL A 24 0.22 4.20 -5.31
CA VAL A 24 -1.04 4.95 -5.16
C VAL A 24 -0.90 6.46 -5.37
N HIS A 25 0.32 6.99 -5.43
CA HIS A 25 0.56 8.35 -5.93
C HIS A 25 0.39 8.41 -7.45
N GLU A 26 0.94 7.43 -8.15
CA GLU A 26 1.00 7.38 -9.62
C GLU A 26 -0.33 6.91 -10.24
N LEU A 27 -1.03 5.97 -9.60
CA LEU A 27 -2.27 5.37 -10.13
C LEU A 27 -3.37 6.41 -10.38
N PRO A 28 -3.76 7.29 -9.43
CA PRO A 28 -4.75 8.36 -9.65
C PRO A 28 -4.44 9.26 -10.85
N ALA A 29 -3.15 9.52 -11.12
CA ALA A 29 -2.67 10.29 -12.26
C ALA A 29 -2.56 9.44 -13.54
N GLY A 30 -2.73 8.12 -13.45
CA GLY A 30 -2.69 7.19 -14.57
C GLY A 30 -1.28 6.99 -15.14
N ILE A 31 -0.24 7.13 -14.32
CA ILE A 31 1.17 7.17 -14.76
C ILE A 31 2.03 6.03 -14.18
N LEU A 32 1.43 5.05 -13.51
CA LEU A 32 2.19 3.94 -12.95
C LEU A 32 2.91 3.14 -14.06
N GLY A 33 4.25 3.16 -14.02
CA GLY A 33 5.14 2.57 -15.05
C GLY A 33 5.25 3.38 -16.35
N GLY A 34 4.62 4.56 -16.39
CA GLY A 34 4.30 5.31 -17.61
C GLY A 34 2.78 5.51 -17.79
N PRO A 35 2.34 6.30 -18.80
CA PRO A 35 0.92 6.59 -19.00
C PRO A 35 0.08 5.33 -19.30
N ASN A 36 -0.77 4.93 -18.36
CA ASN A 36 -1.64 3.74 -18.42
C ASN A 36 -0.90 2.43 -18.74
N SER A 37 0.36 2.31 -18.34
CA SER A 37 1.20 1.16 -18.71
C SER A 37 1.10 -0.03 -17.77
N ALA A 38 0.55 0.15 -16.56
CA ALA A 38 0.52 -0.95 -15.61
C ALA A 38 -0.29 -2.13 -16.19
N THR A 39 0.23 -3.35 -16.05
CA THR A 39 -0.42 -4.57 -16.53
C THR A 39 -1.36 -5.16 -15.47
N PRO A 40 -2.30 -6.03 -15.86
CA PRO A 40 -3.07 -6.82 -14.89
C PRO A 40 -2.18 -7.61 -13.92
N GLU A 41 -1.05 -8.14 -14.40
CA GLU A 41 -0.07 -8.87 -13.60
C GLU A 41 0.58 -7.95 -12.55
N GLU A 42 1.02 -6.75 -12.94
CA GLU A 42 1.58 -5.76 -12.00
C GLU A 42 0.54 -5.31 -10.96
N CYS A 43 -0.74 -5.22 -11.33
CA CYS A 43 -1.81 -4.95 -10.37
C CYS A 43 -1.99 -6.09 -9.35
N ALA A 44 -1.79 -7.34 -9.78
CA ALA A 44 -1.82 -8.49 -8.88
C ALA A 44 -0.61 -8.50 -7.93
N GLU A 45 0.58 -8.16 -8.42
CA GLU A 45 1.79 -8.00 -7.59
C GLU A 45 1.60 -6.92 -6.51
N LEU A 46 1.01 -5.77 -6.85
CA LEU A 46 0.66 -4.73 -5.88
C LEU A 46 -0.35 -5.21 -4.83
N MET A 47 -1.31 -6.06 -5.20
CA MET A 47 -2.25 -6.66 -4.25
C MET A 47 -1.54 -7.62 -3.29
N ASP A 48 -0.61 -8.42 -3.78
CA ASP A 48 0.20 -9.32 -2.96
C ASP A 48 1.09 -8.53 -1.98
N ASP A 49 1.71 -7.47 -2.45
CA ASP A 49 2.51 -6.56 -1.60
C ASP A 49 1.66 -5.86 -0.55
N LEU A 50 0.43 -5.46 -0.88
CA LEU A 50 -0.52 -4.93 0.10
C LEU A 50 -0.90 -5.96 1.17
N ASN A 51 -1.11 -7.22 0.78
CA ASN A 51 -1.42 -8.28 1.73
C ASN A 51 -0.24 -8.58 2.66
N LYS A 52 1.01 -8.57 2.14
CA LYS A 52 2.22 -8.69 2.96
C LYS A 52 2.36 -7.50 3.92
N PHE A 53 2.10 -6.28 3.44
CA PHE A 53 2.13 -5.08 4.25
C PHE A 53 1.10 -5.12 5.39
N GLU A 54 -0.14 -5.55 5.11
CA GLU A 54 -1.17 -5.73 6.14
C GLU A 54 -0.74 -6.74 7.22
N ALA A 55 -0.13 -7.85 6.82
CA ALA A 55 0.41 -8.83 7.76
C ALA A 55 1.53 -8.24 8.63
N LEU A 56 2.43 -7.46 8.03
CA LEU A 56 3.49 -6.78 8.74
C LEU A 56 2.97 -5.72 9.71
N CYS A 57 1.94 -4.95 9.36
CA CYS A 57 1.29 -3.98 10.25
C CYS A 57 0.87 -4.63 11.58
N LYS A 58 0.33 -5.85 11.53
CA LYS A 58 -0.05 -6.63 12.72
C LYS A 58 1.17 -7.06 13.53
N VAL A 59 2.27 -7.40 12.85
CA VAL A 59 3.54 -7.76 13.51
C VAL A 59 4.15 -6.55 14.21
N VAL A 60 4.26 -5.42 13.51
CA VAL A 60 4.92 -4.20 14.02
C VAL A 60 4.00 -3.31 14.86
N GLU A 61 2.74 -3.71 15.05
CA GLU A 61 1.72 -3.02 15.84
C GLU A 61 1.44 -1.57 15.36
N ILE A 62 1.45 -1.36 14.04
CA ILE A 62 1.14 -0.07 13.42
C ILE A 62 -0.24 -0.14 12.77
N ASP A 63 -1.12 0.78 13.17
CA ASP A 63 -2.43 0.94 12.54
C ASP A 63 -2.30 1.68 11.20
N SER A 64 -2.51 0.93 10.12
CA SER A 64 -2.54 1.41 8.74
C SER A 64 -3.86 1.10 8.04
N ALA A 65 -4.95 0.86 8.78
CA ALA A 65 -6.21 0.37 8.22
C ALA A 65 -6.75 1.25 7.07
N VAL A 66 -6.79 2.57 7.28
CA VAL A 66 -7.28 3.53 6.27
C VAL A 66 -6.42 3.51 5.00
N PHE A 67 -5.10 3.43 5.15
CA PHE A 67 -4.18 3.36 4.02
C PHE A 67 -4.39 2.06 3.23
N ILE A 68 -4.52 0.93 3.94
CA ILE A 68 -4.74 -0.39 3.34
C ILE A 68 -6.05 -0.42 2.56
N GLU A 69 -7.14 0.07 3.13
CA GLU A 69 -8.45 0.11 2.45
C GLU A 69 -8.41 0.96 1.17
N GLN A 70 -7.73 2.10 1.22
CA GLN A 70 -7.61 2.99 0.06
C GLN A 70 -6.72 2.39 -1.04
N CYS A 71 -5.59 1.76 -0.68
CA CYS A 71 -4.76 1.01 -1.64
C CYS A 71 -5.55 -0.14 -2.27
N ARG A 72 -6.23 -0.95 -1.45
CA ARG A 72 -7.02 -2.10 -1.89
C ARG A 72 -8.07 -1.68 -2.91
N TRP A 73 -8.79 -0.59 -2.64
CA TRP A 73 -9.77 -0.04 -3.56
C TRP A 73 -9.15 0.24 -4.94
N HIS A 74 -7.98 0.89 -5.00
CA HIS A 74 -7.33 1.18 -6.28
C HIS A 74 -6.88 -0.08 -7.01
N PHE A 75 -6.25 -1.03 -6.33
CA PHE A 75 -5.71 -2.23 -6.97
C PHE A 75 -6.80 -3.17 -7.49
N GLU A 76 -7.97 -3.22 -6.84
CA GLU A 76 -9.14 -3.95 -7.34
C GLU A 76 -9.77 -3.28 -8.58
N HIS A 77 -9.71 -1.96 -8.65
CA HIS A 77 -10.48 -1.19 -9.63
C HIS A 77 -9.66 -0.77 -10.86
N TYR A 78 -8.34 -0.66 -10.74
CA TYR A 78 -7.47 -0.25 -11.83
C TYR A 78 -7.44 -1.23 -13.02
N PRO A 79 -7.40 -2.57 -12.83
CA PRO A 79 -7.50 -3.52 -13.94
C PRO A 79 -8.79 -3.35 -14.76
N HIS A 80 -9.91 -3.09 -14.07
CA HIS A 80 -11.18 -2.82 -14.73
C HIS A 80 -11.12 -1.51 -15.54
N TYR A 81 -10.48 -0.45 -15.00
CA TYR A 81 -10.24 0.77 -15.77
C TYR A 81 -9.36 0.50 -17.01
N LEU A 82 -8.23 -0.19 -16.86
CA LEU A 82 -7.30 -0.47 -17.96
C LEU A 82 -7.98 -1.20 -19.12
N SER A 83 -8.81 -2.21 -18.82
CA SER A 83 -9.57 -2.96 -19.84
C SER A 83 -10.58 -2.10 -20.63
N ARG A 84 -10.91 -0.89 -20.15
CA ARG A 84 -11.94 -0.02 -20.73
C ARG A 84 -11.50 1.44 -20.84
N HIS A 85 -10.20 1.73 -20.73
CA HIS A 85 -9.69 3.10 -20.52
C HIS A 85 -10.12 4.07 -21.64
N ARG A 86 -10.32 3.57 -22.88
CA ARG A 86 -10.83 4.35 -24.02
C ARG A 86 -12.21 5.00 -23.80
N HIS A 87 -12.98 4.50 -22.84
CA HIS A 87 -14.30 5.05 -22.48
C HIS A 87 -14.24 6.14 -21.40
N PHE A 88 -13.05 6.42 -20.86
CA PHE A 88 -12.86 7.37 -19.78
C PHE A 88 -11.89 8.46 -20.23
N LYS A 89 -12.06 9.69 -19.70
CA LYS A 89 -11.11 10.79 -19.95
C LYS A 89 -9.75 10.58 -19.27
N GLY A 90 -9.72 9.66 -18.31
CA GLY A 90 -8.57 9.30 -17.48
C GLY A 90 -9.05 8.62 -16.20
N TYR A 91 -8.13 8.09 -15.40
CA TYR A 91 -8.49 7.29 -14.23
C TYR A 91 -9.30 8.07 -13.18
N ALA A 92 -9.00 9.34 -12.93
CA ALA A 92 -9.82 10.17 -12.03
C ALA A 92 -11.31 10.20 -12.44
N SER A 93 -11.62 10.25 -13.74
CA SER A 93 -13.00 10.22 -14.25
C SER A 93 -13.68 8.84 -14.07
N TYR A 94 -12.89 7.79 -13.91
CA TYR A 94 -13.36 6.45 -13.56
C TYR A 94 -13.61 6.31 -12.04
N VAL A 95 -12.77 6.95 -11.22
CA VAL A 95 -12.82 6.88 -9.74
C VAL A 95 -13.98 7.68 -9.15
N ILE A 96 -14.19 8.93 -9.58
CA ILE A 96 -15.19 9.84 -8.99
C ILE A 96 -16.61 9.23 -8.95
N PRO A 97 -17.16 8.67 -10.05
CA PRO A 97 -18.51 8.11 -10.03
C PRO A 97 -18.66 6.89 -9.11
N ARG A 98 -17.54 6.22 -8.79
CA ARG A 98 -17.49 5.05 -7.91
C ARG A 98 -17.19 5.41 -6.45
N LYS A 99 -17.11 6.71 -6.13
CA LYS A 99 -16.81 7.23 -4.78
C LYS A 99 -15.48 6.69 -4.23
N GLY A 100 -14.52 6.37 -5.10
CA GLY A 100 -13.19 5.96 -4.67
C GLY A 100 -12.33 7.14 -4.20
N PRO A 101 -11.25 6.86 -3.46
CA PRO A 101 -10.30 7.89 -3.03
C PRO A 101 -9.54 8.47 -4.23
N LEU A 102 -9.48 9.80 -4.36
CA LEU A 102 -8.59 10.46 -5.33
C LEU A 102 -7.20 10.74 -4.77
N LYS A 103 -7.09 10.73 -3.44
CA LYS A 103 -5.85 10.86 -2.69
C LYS A 103 -5.85 9.79 -1.64
N VAL A 104 -4.79 9.01 -1.60
CA VAL A 104 -4.56 8.04 -0.54
C VAL A 104 -3.84 8.75 0.60
N THR A 105 -4.40 8.65 1.80
CA THR A 105 -3.83 9.22 3.01
C THR A 105 -2.93 8.17 3.64
N ALA A 106 -1.63 8.27 3.38
CA ALA A 106 -0.66 7.62 4.23
C ALA A 106 -0.43 8.50 5.45
N LYS A 107 -0.89 8.07 6.64
CA LYS A 107 -0.40 8.70 7.87
C LYS A 107 1.11 8.44 7.92
N PRO A 108 1.94 9.43 8.30
CA PRO A 108 3.33 9.17 8.59
C PRO A 108 3.38 8.16 9.74
N ALA A 109 3.81 6.94 9.43
CA ALA A 109 4.13 5.96 10.45
C ALA A 109 5.47 6.39 11.05
N TYR A 110 5.42 7.18 12.12
CA TYR A 110 6.59 7.33 12.95
C TYR A 110 6.76 6.01 13.71
N VAL A 111 7.55 5.09 13.16
CA VAL A 111 8.19 4.06 13.98
C VAL A 111 9.14 4.84 14.88
N SER A 112 8.66 5.27 16.06
CA SER A 112 9.46 6.12 16.93
C SER A 112 10.79 5.41 17.18
N PHE A 113 11.88 6.07 16.79
CA PHE A 113 13.26 5.81 17.17
C PHE A 113 13.40 4.77 18.30
N TYR A 114 14.09 3.66 18.03
CA TYR A 114 14.77 2.73 18.98
C TYR A 114 14.00 1.49 19.54
N PRO A 115 14.75 0.47 20.03
CA PRO A 115 14.65 -0.93 19.61
C PRO A 115 13.75 -1.77 20.51
N LYS A 116 13.41 -2.99 20.07
CA LYS A 116 12.89 -4.03 20.97
C LYS A 116 13.94 -4.30 22.06
N SER A 117 13.75 -3.79 23.28
CA SER A 117 14.55 -4.20 24.44
C SER A 117 13.66 -4.78 25.55
N ARG A 118 13.71 -6.11 25.63
CA ARG A 118 13.50 -7.02 26.78
C ARG A 118 12.37 -6.70 27.78
N SER A 119 11.31 -7.51 27.71
CA SER A 119 10.62 -7.97 28.91
C SER A 119 11.36 -9.18 29.50
N SER A 120 12.42 -8.92 30.28
CA SER A 120 12.83 -9.86 31.34
C SER A 120 12.13 -9.41 32.62
N GLY A 121 11.05 -10.10 32.97
CA GLY A 121 10.30 -9.86 34.19
C GLY A 121 9.78 -11.17 34.76
N THR A 122 10.66 -11.93 35.39
CA THR A 122 10.34 -12.83 36.50
C THR A 122 10.95 -12.23 37.76
N PRO A 123 10.23 -12.30 38.88
CA PRO A 123 10.50 -13.37 39.82
C PRO A 123 9.47 -14.49 39.75
#